data_AF-A0A2V7PYN9-F1
#
_entry.id   AF-A0A2V7PYN9-F1
#
_cell.length_a   1.000
_cell.length_b   1.000
_cell.length_c   1.000
_cell.angle_alpha   90.00
_cell.angle_beta   90.00
_cell.angle_gamma   90.00
#
_symmetry.space_group_name_H-M   'P 1'
#
loop_
_entity.id
_entity.type
_entity.pdbx_description
1 polymer ?
#
loop_
_entity_poly.entity_id
_entity_poly.type
_entity_poly.pdbx_seq_one_letter_code
_entity_poly.pdbx_strand_id
1 'polypeptide(L)' 'MQIIVPLAGKGTRLLPLTKRVPKPLVRVAGRPVMDYVM' A
#
# COMPACT_ATOMS: atom_id res chain seq x y z
N MET A 1 3.01 -19.26 9.24
CA MET A 1 2.52 -19.01 7.87
C MET A 1 3.26 -17.79 7.34
N GLN A 2 4.04 -17.89 6.26
CA GLN A 2 4.69 -16.73 5.64
C GLN A 2 3.96 -16.41 4.33
N ILE A 3 3.49 -15.17 4.19
CA ILE A 3 2.79 -14.68 3.01
C ILE A 3 3.70 -13.67 2.33
N ILE A 4 4.01 -13.92 1.06
CA ILE A 4 4.78 -12.99 0.23
C ILE A 4 3.76 -12.11 -0.49
N VAL A 5 3.69 -10.85 -0.10
CA VAL A 5 2.89 -9.84 -0.82
C VAL A 5 3.80 -9.16 -1.84
N PRO A 6 3.59 -9.34 -3.16
CA PRO A 6 4.38 -8.66 -4.16
C PRO A 6 4.05 -7.16 -4.12
N LEU A 7 4.88 -6.38 -3.43
CA LEU A 7 4.81 -4.91 -3.40
C LEU A 7 5.41 -4.27 -4.67
N ALA A 8 5.63 -5.05 -5.73
CA ALA A 8 6.29 -4.63 -6.95
C ALA A 8 5.34 -3.81 -7.85
N GLY A 9 5.43 -2.49 -7.72
CA GLY A 9 4.80 -1.53 -8.62
C GLY A 9 5.17 -0.12 -8.20
N LYS A 10 5.75 0.68 -9.10
CA LYS A 10 6.29 2.02 -8.80
C LYS A 10 5.25 3.02 -8.25
N GLY A 11 3.96 2.65 -8.23
CA GLY A 11 2.90 3.41 -7.57
C GLY A 11 2.71 4.82 -8.16
N THR A 12 3.16 5.07 -9.40
CA THR A 12 3.30 6.41 -9.98
C THR A 12 2.00 7.20 -10.09
N ARG A 13 0.85 6.50 -10.20
CA ARG A 13 -0.48 7.11 -10.26
C ARG A 13 -0.96 7.71 -8.93
N LEU A 14 -0.35 7.33 -7.81
CA LEU A 14 -0.70 7.78 -6.46
C LEU A 14 0.42 8.64 -5.85
N LEU A 15 1.34 9.15 -6.67
CA LEU A 15 2.30 10.15 -6.22
C LEU A 15 1.52 11.43 -5.80
N PRO A 16 1.93 12.09 -4.71
CA PRO A 16 3.13 11.88 -3.90
C PRO A 16 3.00 10.84 -2.77
N LEU A 17 1.81 10.29 -2.52
CA LEU A 17 1.51 9.42 -1.37
C LEU A 17 2.33 8.12 -1.38
N THR A 18 2.63 7.60 -2.56
CA THR A 18 3.41 6.36 -2.75
C THR A 18 4.91 6.56 -2.86
N LYS A 19 5.41 7.80 -2.70
CA LYS A 19 6.85 8.12 -2.83
C LYS A 19 7.70 7.59 -1.67
N ARG A 20 7.12 7.52 -0.47
CA ARG A 20 7.79 7.05 0.76
C ARG A 20 7.09 5.86 1.42
N VAL A 21 5.87 5.54 0.98
CA VAL A 21 5.03 4.49 1.57
C VAL A 21 4.56 3.57 0.43
N PRO A 22 4.74 2.24 0.53
CA PRO A 22 4.23 1.33 -0.50
C PRO A 22 2.70 1.41 -0.56
N LYS A 23 2.13 1.28 -1.77
CA LYS A 23 0.69 1.44 -2.04
C LYS A 23 -0.24 0.73 -1.03
N PRO A 24 0.02 -0.52 -0.60
CA PRO A 24 -0.87 -1.22 0.33
C PRO A 24 -0.91 -0.64 1.75
N LEU A 25 0.12 0.13 2.12
CA LEU A 25 0.25 0.77 3.43
C LEU A 25 -0.20 2.24 3.42
N VAL A 26 -0.69 2.74 2.29
CA VAL A 26 -1.32 4.06 2.23
C VAL A 26 -2.53 4.05 3.17
N ARG A 27 -2.65 5.08 4.00
CA ARG A 27 -3.76 5.18 4.97
C ARG A 27 -4.99 5.78 4.30
N VAL A 28 -6.13 5.10 4.43
CA VAL A 28 -7.46 5.57 4.02
C VAL A 28 -8.36 5.57 5.27
N ALA A 29 -8.93 6.72 5.60
CA ALA A 29 -9.73 6.93 6.82
C ALA A 29 -9.03 6.44 8.11
N GLY A 30 -7.70 6.65 8.20
CA GLY A 30 -6.90 6.31 9.38
C GLY A 30 -6.37 4.87 9.43
N ARG A 31 -6.80 3.98 8.52
CA ARG A 31 -6.35 2.57 8.45
C ARG A 31 -5.57 2.30 7.16
N PRO A 32 -4.53 1.45 7.16
CA PRO A 32 -3.86 1.06 5.93
C PRO A 32 -4.85 0.37 4.98
N VAL A 33 -4.68 0.57 3.66
CA VAL A 33 -5.56 -0.03 2.63
C VAL A 33 -5.67 -1.55 2.77
N MET A 34 -4.63 -2.24 3.24
CA MET A 34 -4.69 -3.68 3.50
C MET A 34 -5.77 -4.11 4.50
N ASP A 35 -6.13 -3.26 5.47
CA ASP A 35 -7.20 -3.57 6.44
C ASP A 35 -8.59 -3.65 5.78
N TYR A 36 -8.74 -3.13 4.57
CA TYR A 36 -9.98 -3.20 3.79
C TYR A 36 -9.99 -4.36 2.78
N VAL A 37 -8.83 -4.98 2.53
CA VAL A 37 -8.64 -6.01 1.49
C VAL A 37 -8.50 -7.41 2.09
N MET A 38 -8.03 -7.52 3.34
CA MET A 38 -8.13 -8.74 4.15
C MET A 38 -9.55 -8.93 4.68
#